data_AF-A0A9X7A5H2-F1
#
_entry.id   AF-A0A9X7A5H2-F1
#
_cell.length_a   1.000
_cell.length_b   1.000
_cell.length_c   1.000
_cell.angle_alpha   90.00
_cell.angle_beta   90.00
_cell.angle_gamma   90.00
#
_symmetry.space_group_name_H-M   'P 1'
#
loop_
_entity.id
_entity.type
_entity.pdbx_description
1 polymer ?
#
loop_
_entity_poly.entity_id
_entity_poly.type
_entity_poly.pdbx_seq_one_letter_code
_entity_poly.pdbx_strand_id
1 'polypeptide(L)'
;MLIDLEKGFKGEKKLDWTSTLSDNWLILNDLLFECNKSEFQIDSIGINRETIYLFEVKNFEGDYYIEGERWYKTPKNELKNPYEQLKRTESMLRKLLIEHKIYFKIKLHLVFVNSEFFLYNAPMNLPNIFP
;
A
#
# COMPACT_ATOMS: atom_id res chain seq x y z
N MET A 1 -30.10 8.92 5.83
CA MET A 1 -29.18 9.96 6.36
C MET A 1 -28.28 9.47 7.52
N LEU A 2 -28.53 8.31 8.14
CA LEU A 2 -27.63 7.71 9.16
C LEU A 2 -26.75 6.55 8.63
N ILE A 3 -27.00 6.06 7.41
CA ILE A 3 -26.30 4.90 6.82
C ILE A 3 -24.93 5.29 6.24
N ASP A 4 -24.75 6.56 5.84
CA ASP A 4 -23.50 7.04 5.24
C ASP A 4 -22.44 7.36 6.30
N LEU A 5 -22.84 7.66 7.55
CA LEU A 5 -21.89 7.85 8.65
C LEU A 5 -21.29 6.53 9.15
N GLU A 6 -22.02 5.42 9.12
CA GLU A 6 -21.44 4.12 9.48
C GLU A 6 -20.47 3.60 8.41
N LYS A 7 -20.70 3.92 7.14
CA LYS A 7 -19.72 3.64 6.06
C LYS A 7 -18.50 4.56 6.17
N GLY A 8 -18.70 5.83 6.54
CA GLY A 8 -17.62 6.76 6.88
C GLY A 8 -16.81 6.27 8.08
N PHE A 9 -17.46 5.80 9.15
CA PHE A 9 -16.82 5.36 10.39
C PHE A 9 -16.16 3.97 10.28
N LYS A 10 -16.71 3.05 9.49
CA LYS A 10 -16.03 1.80 9.10
C LYS A 10 -14.93 2.01 8.07
N GLY A 11 -15.01 3.08 7.26
CA GLY A 11 -13.93 3.55 6.38
C GLY A 11 -12.80 4.28 7.12
N GLU A 12 -13.11 4.98 8.21
CA GLU A 12 -12.17 5.62 9.14
C GLU A 12 -11.53 4.64 10.12
N LYS A 13 -12.12 3.45 10.29
CA LYS A 13 -11.38 2.25 10.65
C LYS A 13 -10.50 1.84 9.47
N LYS A 14 -9.55 2.70 9.14
CA LYS A 14 -8.22 2.27 8.71
C LYS A 14 -7.91 1.13 9.66
N LEU A 15 -7.96 -0.11 9.17
CA LEU A 15 -7.57 -1.26 9.97
C LEU A 15 -6.30 -0.84 10.67
N ASP A 16 -6.26 -0.98 12.00
CA ASP A 16 -5.07 -0.66 12.77
C ASP A 16 -4.04 -1.78 12.51
N TRP A 17 -3.72 -2.04 11.23
CA TRP A 17 -2.64 -2.91 10.78
C TRP A 17 -1.29 -2.39 11.31
N THR A 18 -1.28 -1.15 11.79
CA THR A 18 -0.19 -0.48 12.49
C THR A 18 -0.15 -0.78 14.00
N SER A 19 -1.24 -1.26 14.63
CA SER A 19 -1.29 -1.58 16.07
C SER A 19 -0.26 -2.62 16.50
N THR A 20 0.22 -3.42 15.55
CA THR A 20 1.25 -4.44 15.77
C THR A 20 2.67 -3.85 15.82
N LEU A 21 2.85 -2.57 15.47
CA LEU A 21 4.15 -1.92 15.41
C LEU A 21 4.50 -1.32 16.78
N SER A 22 5.70 -1.65 17.29
CA SER A 22 6.21 -1.18 18.59
C SER A 22 6.38 0.34 18.66
N ASP A 23 6.48 0.90 19.88
CA ASP A 23 6.63 2.35 20.18
C ASP A 23 7.75 3.11 19.43
N ASN A 24 8.72 2.41 18.84
CA ASN A 24 9.83 3.02 18.10
C ASN A 24 9.53 3.34 16.62
N TRP A 25 8.28 3.21 16.20
CA TRP A 25 7.87 3.50 14.83
C TRP A 25 7.16 4.85 14.72
N LEU A 26 7.58 5.67 13.77
CA LEU A 26 6.79 6.82 13.33
C LEU A 26 5.91 6.38 12.18
N ILE A 27 4.59 6.38 12.40
CA ILE A 27 3.60 6.04 11.39
C ILE A 27 2.95 7.31 10.87
N LEU A 28 2.96 7.46 9.55
CA LEU A 28 2.33 8.55 8.83
C LEU A 28 1.33 7.98 7.83
N ASN A 29 0.18 8.63 7.71
CA ASN A 29 -1.01 8.07 7.07
C ASN A 29 -1.62 9.12 6.14
N ASP A 30 -2.17 8.67 5.02
CA ASP A 30 -2.90 9.52 4.06
C ASP A 30 -2.08 10.74 3.62
N LEU A 31 -0.89 10.45 3.08
CA LEU A 31 0.08 11.48 2.73
C LEU A 31 -0.09 11.88 1.26
N LEU A 32 -0.18 13.18 1.02
CA LEU A 32 -0.12 13.78 -0.31
C LEU A 32 1.19 14.56 -0.44
N PHE A 33 2.00 14.19 -1.42
CA PHE A 33 3.26 14.86 -1.74
C PHE A 33 3.25 15.39 -3.17
N GLU A 34 4.05 16.42 -3.40
CA GLU A 34 4.36 16.94 -4.73
C GLU A 34 5.86 16.78 -4.99
N CYS A 35 6.22 16.25 -6.16
CA CYS A 35 7.60 16.22 -6.63
C CYS A 35 7.61 16.54 -8.13
N ASN A 36 8.42 17.50 -8.54
CA ASN A 36 8.50 17.95 -9.95
C ASN A 36 7.14 18.29 -10.57
N LYS A 37 6.29 19.05 -9.87
CA LYS A 37 4.92 19.44 -10.32
C LYS A 37 3.97 18.26 -10.53
N SER A 38 4.30 17.10 -10.00
CA SER A 38 3.47 15.90 -10.03
C SER A 38 3.11 15.50 -8.60
N GLU A 39 1.82 15.39 -8.33
CA GLU A 39 1.33 14.91 -7.04
C GLU A 39 1.31 13.39 -7.00
N PHE A 40 1.58 12.83 -5.82
CA PHE A 40 1.43 11.40 -5.56
C PHE A 40 0.94 11.17 -4.12
N GLN A 41 0.09 10.17 -3.98
CA GLN A 41 -0.48 9.77 -2.70
C GLN A 41 0.24 8.54 -2.15
N ILE A 42 0.34 8.48 -0.84
CA ILE A 42 0.86 7.34 -0.11
C ILE A 42 -0.13 6.99 1.00
N ASP A 43 -0.67 5.78 0.95
CA ASP A 43 -1.64 5.30 1.94
C ASP A 43 -1.05 5.36 3.35
N SER A 44 0.18 4.86 3.49
CA SER A 44 0.94 4.94 4.73
C SER A 44 2.45 4.74 4.57
N ILE A 45 3.20 5.36 5.47
CA ILE A 45 4.62 5.11 5.70
C ILE A 45 4.86 4.78 7.16
N GLY A 46 5.66 3.75 7.42
CA GLY A 46 6.32 3.54 8.70
C GLY A 46 7.79 3.92 8.62
N ILE A 47 8.30 4.66 9.60
CA ILE A 47 9.70 5.05 9.68
C ILE A 47 10.28 4.46 10.95
N ASN A 48 11.38 3.72 10.78
CA ASN A 48 12.16 3.18 11.89
C ASN A 48 13.65 3.21 11.51
N ARG A 49 14.47 3.81 12.38
CA ARG A 49 15.90 4.09 12.11
C ARG A 49 16.05 4.81 10.77
N GLU A 50 16.89 4.32 9.87
CA GLU A 50 17.14 4.88 8.53
C GLU A 50 16.37 4.13 7.44
N THR A 51 15.19 3.59 7.76
CA THR A 51 14.36 2.85 6.81
C THR A 51 12.92 3.36 6.81
N ILE A 52 12.46 3.69 5.61
CA ILE A 52 11.06 3.95 5.27
C ILE A 52 10.44 2.65 4.77
N TYR A 53 9.33 2.28 5.39
CA TYR A 53 8.47 1.18 4.99
C TYR A 53 7.25 1.80 4.31
N LEU A 54 7.16 1.64 3.00
CA LEU A 54 6.08 2.16 2.17
C LEU A 54 4.99 1.09 2.05
N PHE A 55 3.77 1.43 2.45
CA PHE A 55 2.63 0.54 2.45
C PHE A 55 1.59 1.02 1.44
N GLU A 56 1.24 0.14 0.48
CA GLU A 56 0.08 0.29 -0.39
C GLU A 56 -0.99 -0.68 0.10
N VAL A 57 -2.15 -0.17 0.49
CA VAL A 57 -3.19 -0.96 1.16
C VAL A 57 -4.33 -1.25 0.18
N LYS A 58 -4.68 -2.52 0.02
CA LYS A 58 -5.78 -2.99 -0.84
C LYS A 58 -6.83 -3.73 -0.03
N ASN A 59 -8.08 -3.36 -0.25
CA ASN A 59 -9.25 -4.03 0.31
C ASN A 59 -9.95 -4.89 -0.76
N PHE A 60 -9.18 -5.77 -1.41
CA PHE A 60 -9.70 -6.66 -2.47
C PHE A 60 -10.48 -7.82 -1.85
N GLU A 61 -11.64 -8.16 -2.42
CA GLU A 61 -12.53 -9.20 -1.89
C GLU A 61 -12.66 -10.35 -2.90
N GLY A 62 -12.49 -11.58 -2.39
CA GLY A 62 -12.59 -12.82 -3.15
C GLY A 62 -11.29 -13.27 -3.80
N ASP A 63 -11.44 -14.05 -4.87
CA ASP A 63 -10.34 -14.74 -5.55
C ASP A 63 -9.71 -13.92 -6.67
N TYR A 64 -8.38 -13.82 -6.62
CA TYR A 64 -7.53 -13.16 -7.61
C TYR A 64 -6.40 -14.06 -8.06
N TYR A 65 -5.86 -13.83 -9.25
CA TYR A 65 -4.72 -14.59 -9.75
C TYR A 65 -3.79 -13.73 -10.60
N ILE A 66 -2.53 -14.17 -10.70
CA ILE A 66 -1.51 -13.53 -11.54
C ILE A 66 -1.20 -14.44 -12.74
N GLU A 67 -1.24 -13.86 -13.94
CA GLU A 67 -0.72 -14.46 -15.17
C GLU A 67 0.36 -13.53 -15.76
N GLY A 68 1.63 -13.95 -15.68
CA GLY A 68 2.76 -13.10 -16.05
C GLY A 68 2.86 -11.88 -15.13
N GLU A 69 2.72 -10.68 -15.68
CA GLU A 69 2.74 -9.42 -14.92
C GLU A 69 1.33 -8.82 -14.71
N ARG A 70 0.29 -9.55 -15.12
CA ARG A 70 -1.10 -9.07 -15.09
C ARG A 70 -1.86 -9.70 -13.93
N TRP A 71 -2.75 -8.90 -13.35
CA TRP A 71 -3.58 -9.28 -12.22
C TRP A 71 -5.02 -9.42 -12.68
N TYR A 72 -5.69 -10.46 -12.20
CA TYR A 72 -7.06 -10.77 -12.55
C TYR A 72 -7.90 -11.05 -11.31
N LYS A 73 -9.16 -10.66 -11.35
CA LYS A 73 -10.20 -11.16 -10.46
C LYS A 73 -10.95 -12.29 -11.17
N THR A 74 -11.23 -13.39 -10.48
CA THR A 74 -11.99 -14.52 -11.04
C THR A 74 -13.38 -14.05 -11.54
N PRO A 75 -13.85 -14.51 -12.73
CA PRO A 75 -13.22 -15.52 -13.59
C PRO A 75 -12.13 -15.00 -14.54
N LYS A 76 -12.12 -13.72 -14.95
CA LYS A 76 -11.08 -13.15 -15.85
C LYS A 76 -11.11 -11.62 -15.97
N ASN A 77 -11.46 -10.92 -14.90
CA ASN A 77 -11.52 -9.46 -14.94
C ASN A 77 -10.12 -8.87 -14.66
N GLU A 78 -9.45 -8.36 -15.70
CA GLU A 78 -8.12 -7.75 -15.56
C GLU A 78 -8.20 -6.47 -14.72
N LEU A 79 -7.30 -6.32 -13.76
CA LEU A 79 -7.16 -5.13 -12.95
C LEU A 79 -5.78 -4.51 -13.14
N LYS A 80 -5.72 -3.21 -12.86
CA LYS A 80 -4.45 -2.49 -12.78
C LYS A 80 -3.55 -3.19 -11.76
N ASN A 81 -2.33 -3.50 -12.18
CA ASN A 81 -1.36 -4.17 -11.32
C ASN A 81 -1.03 -3.29 -10.09
N PRO A 82 -1.39 -3.73 -8.87
CA PRO A 82 -1.16 -2.96 -7.65
C PRO A 82 0.34 -2.82 -7.33
N TYR A 83 1.17 -3.77 -7.75
CA TYR A 83 2.61 -3.71 -7.57
C TYR A 83 3.26 -2.63 -8.44
N GLU A 84 2.78 -2.43 -9.67
CA GLU A 84 3.26 -1.34 -10.53
C GLU A 84 2.82 0.05 -10.02
N GLN A 85 1.67 0.14 -9.35
CA GLN A 85 1.30 1.35 -8.61
C GLN A 85 2.29 1.63 -7.48
N LEU A 86 2.57 0.62 -6.64
CA LEU A 86 3.51 0.74 -5.52
C LEU A 86 4.93 1.13 -5.96
N LYS A 87 5.46 0.54 -7.04
CA LYS A 87 6.76 0.93 -7.62
C LYS A 87 6.79 2.37 -8.11
N ARG A 88 5.70 2.84 -8.73
CA ARG A 88 5.62 4.22 -9.20
C ARG A 88 5.69 5.19 -8.02
N THR A 89 4.94 4.91 -6.96
CA THR A 89 4.96 5.67 -5.72
C THR A 89 6.35 5.67 -5.07
N GLU A 90 7.02 4.52 -5.03
CA GLU A 90 8.41 4.38 -4.56
C GLU A 90 9.38 5.25 -5.35
N SER A 91 9.28 5.26 -6.68
CA SER A 91 10.14 6.07 -7.54
C SER A 91 9.97 7.56 -7.28
N MET A 92 8.73 8.03 -7.12
CA MET A 92 8.42 9.42 -6.79
C MET A 92 8.93 9.80 -5.39
N LEU A 93 8.71 8.95 -4.40
CA LEU A 93 9.21 9.15 -3.05
C LEU A 93 10.74 9.21 -3.03
N ARG A 94 11.41 8.30 -3.73
CA ARG A 94 12.87 8.29 -3.84
C ARG A 94 13.41 9.59 -4.41
N LYS A 95 12.79 10.12 -5.48
CA LYS A 95 13.17 11.42 -6.06
C LYS A 95 13.02 12.55 -5.05
N LEU A 96 11.87 12.62 -4.38
CA LEU A 96 11.59 13.62 -3.35
C LEU A 96 12.64 13.58 -2.22
N LEU A 97 12.96 12.39 -1.71
CA LEU A 97 13.97 12.23 -0.66
C LEU A 97 15.35 12.70 -1.12
N ILE A 98 15.75 12.38 -2.35
CA ILE A 98 17.04 12.83 -2.93
C ILE A 98 17.08 14.36 -3.08
N GLU A 99 16.00 15.00 -3.54
CA GLU A 99 15.89 16.45 -3.65
C GLU A 99 16.12 17.15 -2.30
N HIS A 100 15.67 16.52 -1.21
CA HIS A 100 15.86 16.99 0.16
C HIS A 100 17.13 16.44 0.85
N LYS A 101 18.01 15.73 0.14
CA LYS A 101 19.24 15.11 0.68
C LYS A 101 18.99 14.15 1.84
N ILE A 102 17.88 13.41 1.78
CA ILE A 102 17.50 12.37 2.73
C ILE A 102 17.83 11.01 2.14
N TYR A 103 18.60 10.19 2.87
CA TYR A 103 19.18 8.93 2.35
C TYR A 103 18.63 7.67 3.03
N PHE A 104 17.31 7.61 3.22
CA PHE A 104 16.67 6.45 3.84
C PHE A 104 16.55 5.29 2.86
N LYS A 105 16.67 4.06 3.35
CA LYS A 105 16.30 2.86 2.58
C LYS A 105 14.78 2.80 2.47
N ILE A 106 14.25 2.46 1.30
CA ILE A 106 12.81 2.24 1.10
C ILE A 106 12.55 0.75 0.97
N LYS A 107 11.64 0.22 1.79
CA LYS A 107 11.11 -1.13 1.70
C LYS A 107 9.63 -1.07 1.33
N LEU A 108 9.25 -1.85 0.34
CA LEU A 108 7.89 -1.89 -0.18
C LEU A 108 7.08 -2.96 0.53
N HIS A 109 5.80 -2.70 0.75
CA HIS A 109 4.82 -3.63 1.27
C HIS A 109 3.48 -3.38 0.57
N LEU A 110 2.93 -4.44 -0.02
CA LEU A 110 1.59 -4.45 -0.60
C LEU A 110 0.68 -5.22 0.36
N VAL A 111 -0.21 -4.51 1.05
CA VAL A 111 -0.98 -5.03 2.18
C VAL A 111 -2.40 -5.31 1.74
N PHE A 112 -2.85 -6.55 1.93
CA PHE A 112 -4.23 -6.96 1.68
C PHE A 112 -4.94 -7.15 3.01
N VAL A 113 -5.99 -6.37 3.26
CA VAL A 113 -6.62 -6.30 4.59
C VAL A 113 -7.95 -7.05 4.71
N ASN A 114 -8.51 -7.52 3.59
CA ASN A 114 -9.77 -8.25 3.59
C ASN A 114 -9.52 -9.75 3.82
N SER A 115 -10.09 -10.33 4.87
CA SER A 115 -9.95 -11.76 5.20
C SER A 115 -10.45 -12.73 4.12
N GLU A 116 -11.30 -12.27 3.21
CA GLU A 116 -11.81 -13.06 2.08
C GLU A 116 -10.93 -12.93 0.83
N PHE A 117 -9.79 -12.24 0.92
CA PHE A 117 -8.84 -12.12 -0.18
C PHE A 117 -8.01 -13.39 -0.35
N PHE A 118 -7.93 -13.88 -1.58
CA PHE A 118 -6.98 -14.91 -1.95
C PHE A 118 -6.28 -14.58 -3.27
N LEU A 119 -4.97 -14.84 -3.35
CA LEU A 119 -4.15 -14.59 -4.54
C LEU A 119 -3.46 -15.87 -5.01
N TYR A 120 -3.99 -16.47 -6.07
CA TYR A 120 -3.36 -17.60 -6.75
C TYR A 120 -2.14 -17.16 -7.56
N ASN A 121 -1.14 -18.04 -7.66
CA ASN A 121 0.08 -17.83 -8.44
C ASN A 121 0.90 -16.60 -8.04
N ALA A 122 0.81 -16.17 -6.77
CA ALA A 122 1.63 -15.08 -6.25
C ALA A 122 3.13 -15.45 -6.30
N PRO A 123 3.99 -14.67 -6.99
CA PRO A 123 5.44 -14.86 -6.91
C PRO A 123 5.96 -14.66 -5.49
N MET A 124 6.89 -15.52 -5.05
CA MET A 124 7.46 -15.46 -3.69
C MET A 124 8.22 -14.16 -3.38
N ASN A 125 8.66 -13.44 -4.41
CA ASN A 125 9.42 -12.20 -4.27
C ASN A 125 8.54 -10.94 -4.23
N LEU A 126 7.22 -11.07 -4.33
CA LEU A 126 6.34 -9.92 -4.14
C LEU A 126 6.32 -9.53 -2.66
N PRO A 127 6.32 -8.22 -2.35
CA PRO A 127 6.31 -7.73 -0.98
C PRO A 127 4.90 -7.78 -0.36
N ASN A 128 4.20 -8.91 -0.50
CA ASN A 128 2.80 -9.02 -0.07
C ASN A 128 2.71 -9.29 1.44
N ILE A 129 1.77 -8.60 2.09
CA ILE A 129 1.27 -8.94 3.42
C ILE A 129 -0.19 -9.35 3.23
N PHE A 130 -0.51 -10.59 3.60
CA PHE A 130 -1.86 -11.15 3.51
C PHE A 130 -2.60 -10.98 4.86
N PRO A 131 -3.95 -11.09 4.86
CA PRO A 131 -4.77 -11.00 6.07
C PRO A 131 -4.46 -12.10 7.10
#